data_AF-A0A5D3BFS0-F1
#
_entry.id   AF-A0A5D3BFS0-F1
#
_cell.length_a   1.000
_cell.length_b   1.000
_cell.length_c   1.000
_cell.angle_alpha   90.00
_cell.angle_beta   90.00
_cell.angle_gamma   90.00
#
_symmetry.space_group_name_H-M   'P 1'
#
loop_
_entity.id
_entity.type
_entity.pdbx_description
1 polymer ?
#
loop_
_entity_poly.entity_id
_entity_poly.type
_entity_poly.pdbx_seq_one_letter_code
_entity_poly.pdbx_strand_id
1 'polypeptide(L)' 'MEIIREGPSSSRSPVLDGKNYSYWKSRIISFIKTLDGRLWRVLVAGYKPPMITVDGVSVPKSEVD' A
#
# COMPACT_ATOMS: atom_id res chain seq x y z
N MET A 1 -5.01 -11.12 24.85
CA MET A 1 -4.55 -10.64 23.53
C MET A 1 -3.05 -10.78 23.47
N GLU A 2 -2.54 -11.74 22.71
CA GLU A 2 -1.10 -11.81 22.43
C GLU A 2 -0.74 -10.67 21.47
N ILE A 3 -0.05 -9.67 22.00
CA ILE A 3 0.64 -8.67 21.18
C ILE A 3 1.81 -9.37 20.51
N ILE A 4 1.62 -9.78 19.25
CA ILE A 4 2.70 -10.34 18.43
C ILE A 4 3.81 -9.30 18.38
N ARG A 5 4.88 -9.54 19.13
CA ARG A 5 6.07 -8.69 19.15
C ARG A 5 6.65 -8.73 17.75
N GLU A 6 6.51 -7.66 16.99
CA GLU A 6 7.06 -7.57 15.64
C GLU A 6 8.55 -7.88 15.69
N GLY A 7 8.96 -8.98 15.07
CA GLY A 7 10.37 -9.27 14.84
C GLY A 7 10.99 -8.26 13.84
N PRO A 8 12.32 -8.24 13.71
CA PRO A 8 13.06 -7.33 12.82
C PRO A 8 12.87 -7.63 11.32
N SER A 9 11.81 -8.33 10.95
CA SER A 9 11.49 -8.63 9.56
C SER A 9 11.18 -7.33 8.80
N SER A 10 11.87 -7.15 7.67
CA SER A 10 11.62 -6.11 6.68
C SER A 10 10.54 -6.51 5.67
N SER A 11 10.14 -7.79 5.65
CA SER A 11 9.16 -8.35 4.70
C SER A 11 7.73 -8.41 5.25
N ARG A 12 7.53 -8.12 6.54
CA ARG A 12 6.19 -8.01 7.15
C ARG A 12 5.74 -6.56 7.18
N SER A 13 4.50 -6.32 6.81
CA SER A 13 3.87 -5.00 6.95
C SER A 13 3.86 -4.60 8.43
N PRO A 14 4.30 -3.38 8.78
CA PRO A 14 4.24 -2.89 10.16
C PRO A 14 2.79 -2.60 10.56
N VAL A 15 2.38 -3.11 11.72
CA VAL A 15 1.08 -2.89 12.34
C VAL A 15 1.04 -1.48 12.95
N LEU A 16 -0.04 -0.75 12.67
CA LEU A 16 -0.29 0.53 13.32
C LEU A 16 -0.89 0.25 14.71
N ASP A 17 -0.06 0.31 15.75
CA ASP A 17 -0.46 0.06 17.14
C ASP A 17 -0.82 1.36 17.91
N GLY A 18 -0.79 2.50 17.23
CA GLY A 18 -1.05 3.83 17.80
C GLY A 18 0.13 4.45 18.55
N LYS A 19 1.27 3.74 18.67
CA LYS A 19 2.49 4.26 19.28
C LYS A 19 3.48 4.67 18.20
N ASN A 20 4.27 5.73 18.46
CA ASN A 20 5.37 6.16 17.59
C ASN A 20 5.01 6.25 16.09
N TYR A 21 3.93 6.99 15.77
CA TYR A 21 3.44 7.13 14.40
C TYR A 21 4.53 7.48 13.38
N SER A 22 5.49 8.35 13.73
CA SER A 22 6.61 8.71 12.86
C SER A 22 7.50 7.53 12.47
N TYR A 23 7.73 6.61 13.41
CA TYR A 23 8.50 5.39 13.17
C TYR A 23 7.71 4.42 12.28
N TRP A 24 6.44 4.18 12.62
CA TRP A 24 5.54 3.36 11.80
C TRP A 24 5.45 3.88 10.36
N LYS A 25 5.26 5.20 10.19
CA LYS A 25 5.18 5.88 8.90
C LYS A 25 6.46 5.68 8.08
N SER A 26 7.63 5.83 8.69
CA SER A 26 8.91 5.61 8.00
C SER A 26 9.05 4.16 7.54
N ARG A 27 8.61 3.20 8.36
CA ARG A 27 8.69 1.77 8.07
C ARG A 27 7.72 1.34 6.96
N ILE A 28 6.47 1.81 6.97
CA ILE A 28 5.50 1.48 5.91
C ILE A 28 5.93 2.09 4.56
N ILE A 29 6.48 3.30 4.55
CA ILE A 29 7.03 3.92 3.34
C ILE A 29 8.17 3.08 2.77
N SER A 30 9.12 2.66 3.62
CA SER A 30 10.24 1.81 3.18
C SER A 30 9.75 0.46 2.66
N PHE A 31 8.80 -0.16 3.36
CA PHE A 31 8.20 -1.45 2.97
C PHE A 31 7.56 -1.38 1.57
N ILE A 32 6.72 -0.38 1.31
CA ILE A 32 6.08 -0.20 -0.01
C ILE A 32 7.13 0.07 -1.09
N LYS A 33 8.14 0.90 -0.82
CA LYS A 33 9.23 1.17 -1.77
C LYS A 33 10.07 -0.07 -2.09
N THR A 34 10.27 -0.96 -1.13
CA THR A 34 10.96 -2.25 -1.36
C THR A 34 10.13 -3.23 -2.17
N LEU A 35 8.80 -3.15 -2.08
CA LEU A 35 7.90 -3.98 -2.91
C LEU A 35 7.86 -3.45 -4.35
N ASP A 36 7.54 -2.18 -4.53
CA ASP A 36 7.56 -1.51 -5.83
C ASP A 36 7.65 0.02 -5.68
N GLY A 37 8.72 0.62 -6.17
CA GLY A 37 8.88 2.07 -6.21
C GLY A 37 7.81 2.79 -7.04
N ARG A 38 7.21 2.12 -8.04
CA ARG A 38 6.07 2.66 -8.81
C ARG A 38 4.80 2.67 -7.97
N LEU A 39 4.56 1.64 -7.15
CA LEU A 39 3.42 1.60 -6.23
C LEU A 39 3.45 2.78 -5.24
N TRP A 40 4.62 3.11 -4.70
CA TRP A 40 4.76 4.30 -3.83
C TRP A 40 4.39 5.59 -4.57
N ARG A 41 4.81 5.75 -5.83
CA ARG A 41 4.47 6.95 -6.62
C ARG A 41 2.97 7.05 -6.87
N VAL A 42 2.30 5.94 -7.18
CA VAL A 42 0.83 5.89 -7.36
C VAL A 42 0.11 6.27 -6.07
N LEU A 43 0.56 5.76 -4.92
CA LEU A 43 0.00 6.11 -3.61
C LEU A 43 0.16 7.60 -3.30
N VAL A 44 1.33 8.18 -3.54
CA VAL A 44 1.58 9.63 -3.30
C VAL A 44 0.79 10.50 -4.26
N ALA A 45 0.65 10.10 -5.53
CA ALA A 45 -0.12 10.85 -6.53
C ALA A 45 -1.64 10.77 -6.33
N GLY A 46 -2.10 9.90 -5.42
CA GLY A 46 -3.49 9.49 -5.32
C GLY A 46 -3.79 8.38 -6.32
N TYR A 47 -4.20 7.23 -5.80
CA TYR A 47 -4.59 6.09 -6.64
C TYR A 47 -5.78 6.47 -7.53
N LYS A 48 -5.64 6.21 -8.83
CA LYS A 48 -6.74 6.24 -9.79
C LYS A 48 -6.92 4.82 -10.33
N PRO A 49 -8.13 4.24 -10.23
CA PRO A 49 -8.36 2.91 -10.76
C PRO A 49 -8.12 2.90 -12.28
N PRO A 50 -7.53 1.82 -12.82
CA PRO A 50 -7.38 1.68 -14.26
C PRO A 50 -8.76 1.73 -14.92
N MET A 51 -8.87 2.46 -16.03
CA MET A 51 -10.10 2.56 -16.81
C MET A 51 -9.96 1.76 -18.11
N ILE A 52 -11.06 1.15 -18.55
CA ILE A 52 -11.18 0.52 -19.86
C ILE A 52 -12.30 1.20 -20.64
N THR A 53 -12.20 1.19 -21.97
CA THR A 53 -13.27 1.65 -22.85
C THR A 53 -14.11 0.45 -23.26
N VAL A 54 -15.39 0.45 -22.90
CA VAL A 54 -16.38 -0.54 -23.32
C VAL A 54 -17.47 0.21 -24.09
N ASP A 55 -17.68 -0.14 -25.35
CA ASP A 55 -18.68 0.50 -26.22
C ASP A 55 -18.61 2.03 -26.26
N GLY A 56 -17.40 2.59 -26.22
CA GLY A 56 -17.16 4.03 -26.23
C GLY A 56 -17.34 4.73 -24.86
N VAL A 57 -17.73 3.99 -23.82
CA VAL A 57 -17.85 4.49 -22.45
C VAL A 57 -16.63 4.09 -21.63
N SER A 58 -16.04 5.06 -20.92
CA SER A 58 -14.93 4.80 -20.01
C SER A 58 -15.47 4.28 -18.68
N VAL A 59 -15.19 3.01 -18.37
CA VAL A 59 -15.62 2.33 -17.14
C VAL A 59 -14.40 1.90 -16.33
N PRO A 60 -14.47 1.91 -14.98
CA PRO A 60 -13.41 1.31 -14.16
C PRO A 60 -13.20 -0.16 -14.56
N LYS A 61 -11.94 -0.55 -14.75
CA LYS A 61 -11.59 -1.94 -15.00
C LYS A 61 -11.95 -2.76 -13.76
N SER A 62 -12.70 -3.85 -13.95
CA SER A 62 -12.96 -4.81 -12.87
C SER A 62 -11.64 -5.35 -12.31
N GLU A 63 -11.53 -5.45 -10.99
CA GLU A 63 -10.39 -6.06 -10.30
C GLU A 63 -10.43 -7.59 -10.35
N VAL A 64 -11.61 -8.15 -10.56
CA VAL A 64 -11.87 -9.57 -10.77
C VAL A 64 -12.17 -9.81 -12.25
N ASP A 65 -11.23 -10.48 -12.91
CA ASP A 65 -11.47 -11.25 -14.14
C ASP A 65 -11.66 -12.72 -13.73
#